data_AF-A0AAE4I1X7-F1
#
_entry.id   AF-A0AAE4I1X7-F1
#
_cell.length_a   1.000
_cell.length_b   1.000
_cell.length_c   1.000
_cell.angle_alpha   90.00
_cell.angle_beta   90.00
_cell.angle_gamma   90.00
#
_symmetry.space_group_name_H-M   'P 1'
#
loop_
_entity.id
_entity.type
_entity.pdbx_description
1 polymer ?
#
loop_
_entity_poly.entity_id
_entity_poly.type
_entity_poly.pdbx_seq_one_letter_code
_entity_poly.pdbx_strand_id
1 'polypeptide(L)'
;MLDAPAAAQIFLESMLESDKQYLLNVLLGLDSTHNLNQHTSFYSYRNLKKILHPKQSHPMQSLHFTNQSQDCLIIRQLKDRSFLKNSYHIEILLNNQSYNYRLIDCLLAQLHESCYVDVYSYA
;
A
#
# COMPACT_ATOMS: atom_id res chain seq x y z
N MET A 1 10.98 -14.84 -5.79
CA MET A 1 9.99 -13.76 -5.69
C MET A 1 8.96 -14.04 -6.75
N LEU A 2 7.69 -14.20 -6.37
CA LEU A 2 6.63 -14.37 -7.36
C LEU A 2 6.45 -13.05 -8.12
N ASP A 3 5.97 -13.13 -9.36
CA ASP A 3 5.58 -11.93 -10.08
C ASP A 3 4.38 -11.27 -9.39
N ALA A 4 4.33 -9.93 -9.39
CA ALA A 4 3.26 -9.14 -8.78
C ALA A 4 1.83 -9.65 -9.08
N PRO A 5 1.43 -9.96 -10.35
CA PRO A 5 0.10 -10.48 -10.64
C PRO A 5 -0.17 -11.87 -10.03
N ALA A 6 0.82 -12.76 -10.05
CA ALA A 6 0.69 -14.11 -9.49
C ALA A 6 0.63 -14.07 -7.95
N ALA A 7 1.45 -13.21 -7.34
CA ALA A 7 1.45 -12.98 -5.91
C ALA A 7 0.13 -12.39 -5.40
N ALA A 8 -0.43 -11.42 -6.14
CA ALA A 8 -1.74 -10.85 -5.85
C ALA A 8 -2.84 -11.92 -5.92
N GLN A 9 -2.84 -12.74 -6.97
CA GLN A 9 -3.84 -13.78 -7.17
C GLN A 9 -3.84 -14.80 -6.03
N ILE A 10 -2.67 -15.35 -5.69
CA ILE A 10 -2.53 -16.36 -4.62
C ILE A 10 -2.99 -15.79 -3.28
N PHE A 11 -2.62 -14.54 -2.99
CA PHE A 11 -3.01 -13.88 -1.74
C PHE A 11 -4.53 -13.70 -1.64
N LEU A 12 -5.18 -13.29 -2.74
CA LEU A 12 -6.62 -13.09 -2.79
C LEU A 12 -7.42 -14.40 -2.78
N GLU A 13 -6.95 -15.46 -3.44
CA GLU A 13 -7.62 -16.77 -3.48
C GLU A 13 -7.87 -17.37 -2.09
N SER A 14 -6.97 -17.09 -1.16
CA SER A 14 -7.03 -17.56 0.23
C SER A 14 -7.63 -16.54 1.20
N MET A 15 -8.18 -15.43 0.69
CA MET A 15 -8.80 -14.37 1.48
C MET A 15 -10.33 -14.52 1.49
N LEU A 16 -10.96 -14.24 2.63
CA LEU A 16 -12.43 -14.22 2.74
C LEU A 16 -13.04 -13.08 1.92
N GLU A 17 -14.24 -13.27 1.37
CA GLU A 17 -14.93 -12.24 0.59
C GLU A 17 -15.19 -10.94 1.39
N SER A 18 -15.52 -11.06 2.68
CA SER A 18 -15.65 -9.89 3.57
C SER A 18 -14.34 -9.10 3.68
N ASP A 19 -13.23 -9.82 3.75
CA ASP A 19 -11.91 -9.23 3.93
C ASP A 19 -11.39 -8.66 2.60
N LYS A 20 -11.75 -9.26 1.47
CA LYS A 20 -11.51 -8.71 0.12
C LYS A 20 -12.21 -7.36 -0.07
N GLN A 21 -13.47 -7.23 0.34
CA GLN A 21 -14.19 -5.95 0.29
C GLN A 21 -13.55 -4.89 1.18
N TYR A 22 -13.14 -5.29 2.40
CA TYR A 22 -12.41 -4.38 3.30
C TYR A 22 -11.06 -3.96 2.69
N LEU A 23 -10.29 -4.91 2.15
CA LEU A 23 -9.03 -4.66 1.47
C LEU A 23 -9.22 -3.70 0.30
N LEU A 24 -10.23 -3.92 -0.56
CA LEU A 24 -10.53 -3.05 -1.69
C LEU A 24 -10.76 -1.60 -1.25
N ASN A 25 -11.63 -1.39 -0.26
CA ASN A 25 -11.92 -0.04 0.25
C ASN A 25 -10.67 0.66 0.80
N VAL A 26 -9.83 -0.08 1.51
CA VAL A 26 -8.58 0.47 2.05
C VAL A 26 -7.59 0.77 0.93
N LEU A 27 -7.44 -0.12 -0.07
CA LEU A 27 -6.55 0.09 -1.19
C LEU A 27 -6.96 1.28 -2.06
N LEU A 28 -8.27 1.54 -2.25
CA LEU A 28 -8.76 2.75 -2.93
C LEU A 28 -8.41 4.03 -2.16
N GLY A 29 -8.54 4.02 -0.84
CA GLY A 29 -8.11 5.13 0.02
C GLY A 29 -6.59 5.34 0.00
N LEU A 30 -5.84 4.24 -0.07
CA LEU A 30 -4.40 4.28 -0.20
C LEU A 30 -3.96 4.83 -1.56
N ASP A 31 -4.61 4.41 -2.65
CA ASP A 31 -4.28 4.82 -4.01
C ASP A 31 -4.54 6.30 -4.25
N SER A 32 -5.68 6.82 -3.77
CA SER A 32 -5.95 8.25 -3.79
C SER A 32 -4.90 9.06 -3.00
N THR A 33 -4.48 8.55 -1.83
CA THR A 33 -3.43 9.18 -1.02
C THR A 33 -2.06 9.11 -1.69
N HIS A 34 -1.72 7.98 -2.31
CA HIS A 34 -0.46 7.79 -3.03
C HIS A 34 -0.38 8.75 -4.23
N ASN A 35 -1.44 8.80 -5.03
CA ASN A 35 -1.51 9.66 -6.21
C ASN A 35 -1.39 11.16 -5.87
N LEU A 36 -1.93 11.59 -4.73
CA LEU A 36 -1.80 12.98 -4.27
C LEU A 36 -0.38 13.30 -3.75
N ASN A 37 0.33 12.30 -3.20
CA ASN A 37 1.62 12.50 -2.53
C ASN A 37 2.85 12.14 -3.38
N GLN A 38 2.72 11.30 -4.41
CA GLN A 38 3.84 10.78 -5.21
C GLN A 38 4.66 11.87 -5.92
N HIS A 39 4.04 13.02 -6.23
CA HIS A 39 4.69 14.15 -6.91
C HIS A 39 4.94 15.35 -6.01
N THR A 40 4.59 15.30 -4.72
CA THR A 40 4.70 16.46 -3.83
C THR A 40 6.00 16.41 -3.04
N SER A 41 6.86 17.40 -3.28
CA SER A 41 8.04 17.66 -2.47
C SER A 41 7.76 18.85 -1.58
N PHE A 42 7.59 18.63 -0.27
CA PHE A 42 7.34 19.72 0.67
C PHE A 42 8.67 20.26 1.19
N TYR A 43 9.03 21.46 0.75
CA TYR A 43 10.19 22.19 1.25
C TYR A 43 9.79 23.05 2.44
N SER A 44 10.45 22.85 3.59
CA SER A 44 10.19 23.66 4.78
C SER A 44 11.49 24.27 5.31
N TYR A 45 11.63 25.57 5.12
CA TYR A 45 12.76 26.37 5.64
C TYR A 45 12.72 26.54 7.17
N ARG A 46 11.63 26.13 7.84
CA ARG A 46 11.47 26.25 9.29
C ARG A 46 12.39 25.30 10.08
N ASN A 47 13.02 24.33 9.41
CA ASN A 47 13.85 23.30 10.04
C ASN A 47 15.36 23.60 10.00
N LEU A 48 15.81 24.81 9.64
CA LEU A 48 17.24 25.16 9.60
C LEU A 48 17.99 24.87 10.92
N LYS A 49 17.29 24.82 12.06
CA LYS A 49 17.86 24.47 13.38
C LYS A 49 18.09 22.95 13.61
N LYS A 50 17.69 22.08 12.68
CA LYS A 50 17.76 20.61 12.81
C LYS A 50 18.90 19.94 12.03
N ILE A 51 19.91 20.71 11.57
CA ILE A 51 21.07 20.21 10.81
C ILE A 51 21.79 19.06 11.54
N LEU A 52 21.77 19.07 12.88
CA LEU A 52 22.46 18.08 13.72
C LEU A 52 21.69 16.78 13.99
N HIS A 53 20.46 16.61 13.50
CA HIS A 53 19.69 15.39 13.76
C HIS A 53 19.75 14.43 12.56
N PRO A 54 20.05 13.14 12.76
CA PRO A 54 20.07 12.15 11.68
C PRO A 54 18.70 12.06 10.99
N LYS A 55 18.70 11.68 9.71
CA LYS A 55 17.48 11.42 8.93
C LYS A 55 16.63 10.40 9.69
N GLN A 56 15.38 10.73 9.97
CA GLN A 56 14.44 9.81 10.61
C GLN A 56 13.19 9.65 9.74
N SER A 57 13.10 8.50 9.09
CA SER A 57 11.89 8.02 8.44
C SER A 57 10.90 7.64 9.53
N HIS A 58 9.76 8.34 9.59
CA HIS A 58 8.71 8.01 10.55
C HIS A 58 7.57 7.31 9.81
N PRO A 59 7.10 6.15 10.30
CA PRO A 59 5.90 5.53 9.78
C PRO A 59 4.70 6.43 10.08
N MET A 60 3.98 6.83 9.04
CA MET A 60 2.72 7.57 9.15
C MET A 60 1.56 6.61 9.40
N GLN A 61 1.55 5.52 8.65
CA GLN A 61 0.49 4.51 8.72
C GLN A 61 1.05 3.16 8.31
N SER A 62 0.67 2.11 9.01
CA SER A 62 0.96 0.73 8.63
C SER A 62 -0.35 -0.04 8.57
N LEU A 63 -0.66 -0.55 7.40
CA LEU A 63 -1.80 -1.42 7.15
C LEU A 63 -1.30 -2.86 7.14
N HIS A 64 -2.04 -3.75 7.79
CA HIS A 64 -1.69 -5.15 7.91
C HIS A 64 -2.91 -5.97 7.55
N PHE A 65 -2.72 -6.91 6.63
CA PHE A 65 -3.76 -7.83 6.19
C PHE A 65 -3.20 -9.23 6.22
N THR A 66 -4.00 -10.16 6.72
CA THR A 66 -3.67 -11.57 6.77
C THR A 66 -4.78 -12.37 6.12
N ASN A 67 -4.42 -13.38 5.35
CA ASN A 67 -5.37 -14.31 4.74
C ASN A 67 -5.50 -15.59 5.58
N GLN A 68 -6.33 -16.53 5.11
CA GLN A 68 -6.53 -17.82 5.80
C GLN A 68 -5.30 -18.72 5.77
N SER A 69 -4.43 -18.54 4.77
CA SER A 69 -3.15 -19.23 4.62
C SER A 69 -2.04 -18.66 5.50
N GLN A 70 -2.35 -17.68 6.36
CA GLN A 70 -1.39 -16.93 7.20
C GLN A 70 -0.38 -16.11 6.41
N ASP A 71 -0.61 -15.88 5.12
CA ASP A 71 0.17 -14.90 4.37
C ASP A 71 -0.16 -13.49 4.89
N CYS A 72 0.87 -12.65 4.94
CA CYS A 72 0.78 -11.31 5.52
C CYS A 72 1.16 -10.26 4.49
N LEU A 73 0.22 -9.38 4.17
CA LEU A 73 0.43 -8.18 3.38
C LEU A 73 0.54 -6.98 4.32
N ILE A 74 1.71 -6.35 4.31
CA ILE A 74 2.02 -5.17 5.10
C ILE A 74 2.28 -4.01 4.14
N ILE A 75 1.52 -2.94 4.30
CA ILE A 75 1.68 -1.71 3.53
C ILE A 75 2.03 -0.59 4.49
N ARG A 76 3.23 -0.04 4.39
CA ARG A 76 3.70 1.06 5.24
C ARG A 76 3.82 2.34 4.42
N GLN A 77 3.16 3.37 4.90
CA GLN A 77 3.34 4.73 4.41
C GLN A 77 4.37 5.42 5.31
N LEU A 78 5.49 5.80 4.71
CA LEU A 78 6.62 6.41 5.37
C LEU A 78 6.73 7.87 4.94
N LYS A 79 7.04 8.74 5.91
CA LYS A 79 7.42 10.12 5.63
C LYS A 79 8.86 10.33 6.01
N ASP A 80 9.68 10.47 4.99
CA ASP A 80 11.08 10.80 5.14
C ASP A 80 11.19 12.29 5.39
N ARG A 81 11.54 12.64 6.63
CA ARG A 81 11.92 14.01 6.95
C ARG A 81 13.40 14.18 6.66
N SER A 82 13.75 14.58 5.44
CA SER A 82 15.07 15.15 5.17
C SER A 82 15.06 16.62 5.62
N PHE A 83 16.25 17.13 5.97
CA PHE A 83 16.47 18.48 6.51
C PHE A 83 15.72 19.60 5.76
N LEU A 84 15.58 19.47 4.43
CA LEU A 84 14.89 20.43 3.55
C LEU A 84 13.70 19.85 2.80
N LYS A 85 13.54 18.52 2.75
CA LYS A 85 12.58 17.87 1.86
C LYS A 85 11.83 16.79 2.63
N ASN A 86 10.52 16.94 2.73
CA ASN A 86 9.68 15.81 3.09
C ASN A 86 9.44 14.98 1.82
N SER A 87 9.80 13.70 1.85
CA SER A 87 9.49 12.76 0.77
C SER A 87 8.50 11.73 1.31
N TYR A 88 7.45 11.47 0.55
CA TYR A 88 6.53 10.38 0.83
C TYR A 88 7.06 9.11 0.16
N HIS A 89 7.11 8.03 0.90
CA HIS A 89 7.52 6.72 0.40
C HIS A 89 6.53 5.66 0.88
N ILE A 90 6.27 4.67 0.04
CA ILE A 90 5.42 3.54 0.37
C ILE A 90 6.24 2.26 0.28
N GLU A 91 6.19 1.47 1.34
CA GLU A 91 6.80 0.15 1.42
C GLU A 91 5.69 -0.90 1.40
N ILE A 92 5.79 -1.84 0.48
CA ILE A 92 4.82 -2.93 0.33
C ILE A 92 5.57 -4.24 0.54
N LEU A 93 5.10 -5.03 1.49
CA LEU A 93 5.69 -6.30 1.87
C LEU A 93 4.60 -7.36 1.81
N LEU A 94 4.86 -8.45 1.10
CA LEU A 94 4.02 -9.65 1.14
C LEU A 94 4.89 -10.81 1.60
N ASN A 95 4.55 -11.43 2.74
CA ASN A 95 5.35 -12.50 3.36
C ASN A 95 6.82 -12.10 3.55
N ASN A 96 7.05 -10.89 4.04
CA ASN A 96 8.37 -10.26 4.21
C ASN A 96 9.16 -10.06 2.90
N GLN A 97 8.57 -10.27 1.73
CA GLN A 97 9.16 -9.94 0.44
C GLN A 97 8.71 -8.55 0.01
N SER A 98 9.67 -7.71 -0.41
CA SER A 98 9.37 -6.35 -0.88
C SER A 98 8.84 -6.37 -2.31
N TYR A 99 7.75 -5.64 -2.52
CA TYR A 99 7.16 -5.42 -3.83
C TYR A 99 7.09 -3.93 -4.15
N ASN A 100 7.06 -3.63 -5.44
CA ASN A 100 6.76 -2.29 -5.93
C ASN A 100 5.24 -2.04 -5.94
N TYR A 101 4.86 -0.80 -6.25
CA TYR A 101 3.46 -0.39 -6.29
C TYR A 101 2.60 -1.20 -7.27
N ARG A 102 3.21 -1.84 -8.27
CA ARG A 102 2.54 -2.73 -9.22
C ARG A 102 1.76 -3.86 -8.53
N LEU A 103 2.18 -4.32 -7.35
CA LEU A 103 1.41 -5.30 -6.58
C LEU A 103 0.04 -4.73 -6.16
N ILE A 104 -0.02 -3.46 -5.75
CA ILE A 104 -1.27 -2.78 -5.39
C ILE A 104 -2.16 -2.62 -6.61
N ASP A 105 -1.59 -2.25 -7.77
CA ASP A 105 -2.34 -2.16 -9.03
C ASP A 105 -2.97 -3.51 -9.40
N CYS A 106 -2.20 -4.61 -9.28
CA CYS A 106 -2.69 -5.96 -9.54
C CYS A 106 -3.79 -6.39 -8.54
N LEU A 107 -3.60 -6.12 -7.24
CA LEU A 107 -4.61 -6.41 -6.22
C LEU A 107 -5.91 -5.65 -6.49
N LEU A 108 -5.82 -4.35 -6.81
CA LEU A 108 -6.98 -3.53 -7.14
C LEU A 108 -7.70 -4.06 -8.39
N ALA A 109 -6.97 -4.36 -9.46
CA ALA A 109 -7.57 -4.89 -10.69
C ALA A 109 -8.34 -6.21 -10.44
N GLN A 110 -7.72 -7.15 -9.73
CA GLN A 110 -8.31 -8.46 -9.43
C GLN A 110 -9.50 -8.36 -8.46
N LEU A 111 -9.42 -7.48 -7.46
CA LEU A 111 -10.53 -7.21 -6.53
C LEU A 111 -11.70 -6.54 -7.23
N HIS A 112 -11.43 -5.60 -8.15
CA HIS A 112 -12.47 -4.98 -8.96
C HIS A 112 -13.17 -6.02 -9.83
N GLU A 113 -12.44 -6.84 -10.58
CA GLU A 113 -13.02 -7.92 -11.38
C GLU A 113 -13.89 -8.85 -10.53
N SER A 114 -13.39 -9.27 -9.35
CA SER A 114 -14.12 -10.17 -8.45
C SER A 114 -15.41 -9.54 -7.91
N CYS A 115 -15.37 -8.28 -7.46
CA CYS A 115 -16.56 -7.59 -6.96
C CYS A 115 -17.60 -7.26 -8.04
N TYR A 116 -17.17 -7.00 -9.29
CA TYR A 116 -18.11 -6.72 -10.38
C TYR A 116 -18.84 -7.96 -10.89
N VAL A 117 -18.23 -9.15 -10.84
CA VAL A 117 -18.85 -10.40 -11.30
C VAL A 117 -20.05 -10.82 -10.43
N ASP A 118 -20.04 -10.52 -9.13
CA ASP A 118 -21.17 -10.83 -8.24
C ASP A 118 -22.42 -9.98 -8.53
N VAL A 119 -22.26 -8.76 -9.06
CA VAL A 119 -23.38 -7.85 -9.34
C VAL A 119 -24.21 -8.30 -10.54
N TYR A 120 -23.61 -9.01 -11.51
CA TYR A 120 -24.30 -9.47 -12.71
C TYR A 120 -24.86 -10.90 -12.63
N SER A 121 -24.58 -11.64 -11.55
CA SER A 121 -25.03 -13.03 -11.37
C SER A 121 -26.48 -13.15 -10.85
N TYR A 122 -27.20 -12.02 -10.71
CA TYR A 122 -28.59 -11.95 -10.26
C TYR A 122 -29.58 -11.39 -11.30
N ALA A 123 -29.16 -11.27 -12.58
CA ALA A 123 -30.01 -10.80 -13.66
C ALA A 123 -30.66 -11.94 -14.45
#